data_AF-A0A0D0DFH4-F1
#
_entry.id   AF-A0A0D0DFH4-F1
#
_cell.length_a   1.000
_cell.length_b   1.000
_cell.length_c   1.000
_cell.angle_alpha   90.00
_cell.angle_beta   90.00
_cell.angle_gamma   90.00
#
_symmetry.space_group_name_H-M   'P 1'
#
loop_
_entity.id
_entity.type
_entity.pdbx_description
1 polymer ?
#
loop_
_entity_poly.entity_id
_entity_poly.type
_entity_poly.pdbx_seq_one_letter_code
_entity_poly.pdbx_strand_id
1 'polypeptide(L)'
;PLESPLFQTQNEFLSEWQDHKELYLDILLQLEGPPEPWNCSHCLGDGTYRCPDCFGRPLFCTSCCRENHRTHPFHWVEQWTRTHFQEYSLGLAGLTLHLGHDGGVCPSGVQDVPQEVPDKEWEPSQPGARPPHIQVPDTPGYLVVVDTSGVHYCNCPGSPDPHIQLLGAGLFPARTAPDLAAMFASKVLDDFLWDNVECGTASMNYFSKLKRTTSNVFPHSVPDWYRELLWVARICRVLKL
;
A
#
# COMPACT_ATOMS: atom_id res chain seq x y z
N PRO A 1 -8.08 -36.04 -39.02
CA PRO A 1 -7.38 -36.22 -37.74
C PRO A 1 -7.17 -34.85 -37.09
N LEU A 2 -7.98 -34.54 -36.08
CA LEU A 2 -7.78 -33.36 -35.23
C LEU A 2 -6.54 -33.65 -34.38
N GLU A 3 -5.47 -32.88 -34.56
CA GLU A 3 -4.29 -32.94 -33.70
C GLU A 3 -4.73 -32.65 -32.26
N SER A 4 -4.61 -33.66 -31.39
CA SER A 4 -4.73 -33.49 -29.95
C SER A 4 -3.70 -32.45 -29.51
N PRO A 5 -4.04 -31.48 -28.65
CA PRO A 5 -3.04 -30.55 -28.14
C PRO A 5 -1.95 -31.37 -27.43
N LEU A 6 -0.70 -31.22 -27.87
CA LEU A 6 0.46 -31.80 -27.21
C LEU A 6 0.50 -31.25 -25.79
N PHE A 7 0.10 -32.08 -24.82
CA PHE A 7 0.27 -31.74 -23.41
C PHE A 7 1.77 -31.79 -23.11
N GLN A 8 2.38 -30.61 -23.01
CA GLN A 8 3.77 -30.46 -22.58
C GLN A 8 3.91 -30.98 -21.15
N THR A 9 4.85 -31.90 -20.93
CA THR A 9 5.18 -32.38 -19.59
C THR A 9 5.97 -31.33 -18.82
N GLN A 10 5.95 -31.40 -17.48
CA GLN A 10 6.71 -30.47 -16.64
C GLN A 10 8.21 -30.44 -17.00
N ASN A 11 8.80 -31.60 -17.31
CA ASN A 11 10.22 -31.69 -17.67
C ASN A 11 10.50 -31.05 -19.04
N GLU A 12 9.61 -31.19 -20.02
CA GLU A 12 9.75 -30.53 -21.32
C GLU A 12 9.67 -29.00 -21.16
N PHE A 13 8.75 -28.50 -20.33
CA PHE A 13 8.64 -27.08 -20.00
C PHE A 13 9.91 -26.53 -19.32
N LEU A 14 10.42 -27.24 -18.30
CA LEU A 14 11.63 -26.81 -17.59
C LEU A 14 12.89 -26.89 -18.47
N SER A 15 12.94 -27.83 -19.42
CA SER A 15 14.07 -27.94 -20.36
C SER A 15 14.09 -26.78 -21.36
N GLU A 16 12.93 -26.36 -21.87
CA GLU A 16 12.80 -25.16 -22.72
C GLU A 16 13.24 -23.89 -21.98
N TRP A 17 12.84 -23.76 -20.71
CA TRP A 17 13.27 -22.62 -19.88
C TRP A 17 14.78 -22.59 -19.63
N GLN A 18 15.44 -23.75 -19.60
CA GLN A 18 16.86 -23.86 -19.29
C GLN A 18 17.73 -23.11 -20.30
N ASP A 19 17.34 -23.10 -21.58
CA ASP A 19 18.06 -22.38 -22.65
C ASP A 19 17.97 -20.85 -22.49
N HIS A 20 16.95 -20.36 -21.79
CA HIS A 20 16.72 -18.92 -21.56
C HIS A 20 17.10 -18.44 -20.16
N LYS A 21 17.50 -19.36 -19.27
CA LYS A 21 17.72 -19.09 -17.84
C LYS A 21 18.63 -17.87 -17.60
N GLU A 22 19.79 -17.83 -18.24
CA GLU A 22 20.78 -16.75 -18.01
C GLU A 22 20.23 -15.40 -18.50
N LEU A 23 19.60 -15.37 -19.68
CA LEU A 23 18.95 -14.16 -20.20
C LEU A 23 17.84 -13.66 -19.27
N TYR A 24 17.01 -14.56 -18.74
CA TYR A 24 15.92 -14.19 -17.85
C TYR A 24 16.47 -13.69 -16.50
N LEU A 25 17.52 -14.32 -15.98
CA LEU A 25 18.19 -13.86 -14.78
C LEU A 25 18.77 -12.45 -14.97
N ASP A 26 19.44 -12.20 -16.10
CA ASP A 26 19.98 -10.87 -16.44
C ASP A 26 18.87 -9.82 -16.48
N ILE A 27 17.73 -10.12 -17.10
CA ILE A 27 16.57 -9.22 -17.13
C ILE A 27 16.02 -8.97 -15.72
N LEU A 28 15.84 -10.02 -14.91
CA LEU A 28 15.36 -9.88 -13.54
C LEU A 28 16.29 -9.01 -12.69
N LEU A 29 17.61 -9.17 -12.83
CA LEU A 29 18.60 -8.35 -12.15
C LEU A 29 18.58 -6.89 -12.64
N GLN A 30 18.44 -6.66 -13.95
CA GLN A 30 18.29 -5.32 -14.51
C GLN A 30 17.03 -4.61 -13.98
N LEU A 31 15.94 -5.34 -13.78
CA LEU A 31 14.69 -4.79 -13.22
C LEU A 31 14.84 -4.37 -11.74
N GLU A 32 15.74 -5.00 -10.98
CA GLU A 32 16.05 -4.58 -9.61
C GLU A 32 16.95 -3.35 -9.56
N GLY A 33 17.79 -3.18 -10.58
CA GLY A 33 18.60 -1.99 -10.77
C GLY A 33 17.79 -0.77 -11.26
N PRO A 34 18.44 0.40 -11.32
CA PRO A 34 17.87 1.55 -11.97
C PRO A 34 17.88 1.40 -13.50
N PRO A 35 16.84 1.88 -14.20
CA PRO A 35 16.83 1.86 -15.65
C PRO A 35 17.87 2.81 -16.24
N GLU A 36 18.39 2.41 -17.40
CA GLU A 36 19.15 3.28 -18.29
C GLU A 36 18.26 3.67 -19.48
N PRO A 37 18.02 4.97 -19.75
CA PRO A 37 18.55 6.14 -19.04
C PRO A 37 17.82 6.43 -17.71
N TRP A 38 18.55 7.01 -16.74
CA TRP A 38 18.02 7.41 -15.42
C TRP A 38 17.18 8.68 -15.54
N ASN A 39 15.93 8.54 -16.00
CA ASN A 39 15.06 9.69 -16.23
C ASN A 39 13.64 9.41 -15.76
N CYS A 40 12.97 10.46 -15.32
CA CYS A 40 11.54 10.41 -15.07
C CYS A 40 10.80 10.06 -16.36
N SER A 41 9.95 9.04 -16.32
CA SER A 41 9.21 8.53 -17.47
C SER A 41 8.20 9.51 -18.07
N HIS A 42 7.85 10.60 -17.36
CA HIS A 42 6.90 11.61 -17.82
C HIS A 42 7.54 12.91 -18.32
N CYS A 43 8.51 13.45 -17.57
CA CYS A 43 9.09 14.76 -17.87
C CYS A 43 10.57 14.72 -18.28
N LEU A 44 11.18 13.53 -18.30
CA LEU A 44 12.59 13.31 -18.59
C LEU A 44 13.58 13.99 -17.62
N GLY A 45 13.10 14.56 -16.52
CA GLY A 45 13.94 15.07 -15.42
C GLY A 45 14.51 13.95 -14.55
N ASP A 46 14.99 14.29 -13.35
CA ASP A 46 15.63 13.33 -12.45
C ASP A 46 14.65 12.31 -11.87
N GLY A 47 14.87 11.02 -12.12
CA GLY A 47 14.12 9.94 -11.48
C GLY A 47 14.54 9.80 -10.01
N THR A 48 13.62 9.91 -9.06
CA THR A 48 13.92 9.71 -7.62
C THR A 48 13.17 8.52 -7.04
N TYR A 49 11.95 8.30 -7.54
CA TYR A 49 11.05 7.26 -7.08
C TYR A 49 10.82 6.22 -8.17
N ARG A 50 10.77 4.95 -7.79
CA ARG A 50 10.32 3.84 -8.63
C ARG A 50 8.99 3.32 -8.10
N CYS A 51 8.06 2.98 -8.96
CA CYS A 51 6.83 2.29 -8.55
C CYS A 51 6.81 0.87 -9.13
N PRO A 52 7.01 -0.18 -8.31
CA PRO A 52 6.93 -1.57 -8.77
C PRO A 52 5.54 -1.99 -9.23
N ASP A 53 4.49 -1.37 -8.69
CA ASP A 53 3.09 -1.70 -9.01
C ASP A 53 2.62 -1.10 -10.33
N CYS A 54 3.24 -0.01 -10.79
CA CYS A 54 2.99 0.53 -12.11
C CYS A 54 3.57 -0.39 -13.18
N PHE A 55 2.82 -0.57 -14.28
CA PHE A 55 3.29 -1.35 -15.41
C PHE A 55 4.63 -0.79 -15.94
N GLY A 56 5.61 -1.68 -16.11
CA GLY A 56 6.95 -1.32 -16.58
C GLY A 56 7.89 -0.73 -15.52
N ARG A 57 7.49 -0.70 -14.23
CA ARG A 57 8.30 -0.20 -13.10
C ARG A 57 8.93 1.19 -13.35
N PRO A 58 8.16 2.20 -13.78
CA PRO A 58 8.68 3.50 -14.19
C PRO A 58 9.39 4.27 -13.07
N LEU A 59 10.32 5.14 -13.48
CA LEU A 59 10.93 6.14 -12.61
C LEU A 59 10.16 7.46 -12.67
N PHE A 60 10.06 8.13 -11.54
CA PHE A 60 9.40 9.40 -11.39
C PHE A 60 10.26 10.39 -10.61
N CYS A 61 10.26 11.65 -11.03
CA CYS A 61 10.61 12.75 -10.13
C CYS A 61 9.49 12.92 -9.08
N THR A 62 9.73 13.69 -8.01
CA THR A 62 8.76 13.86 -6.92
C THR A 62 7.39 14.35 -7.41
N SER A 63 7.34 15.33 -8.33
CA SER A 63 6.07 15.89 -8.82
C SER A 63 5.30 14.90 -9.68
N CYS A 64 5.96 14.25 -10.64
CA CYS A 64 5.32 13.23 -11.49
C CYS A 64 4.90 12.01 -10.67
N CYS A 65 5.65 11.64 -9.63
CA CYS A 65 5.27 10.57 -8.71
C CYS A 65 3.94 10.92 -8.03
N ARG A 66 3.83 12.11 -7.45
CA ARG A 66 2.60 12.54 -6.78
C ARG A 66 1.42 12.59 -7.75
N GLU A 67 1.60 13.19 -8.93
CA GLU A 67 0.53 13.33 -9.93
C GLU A 67 0.02 11.97 -10.42
N ASN A 68 0.94 11.07 -10.81
CA ASN A 68 0.58 9.75 -11.32
C ASN A 68 -0.15 8.90 -10.27
N HIS A 69 0.24 9.03 -9.00
CA HIS A 69 -0.35 8.26 -7.91
C HIS A 69 -1.58 8.93 -7.26
N ARG A 70 -2.07 10.08 -7.74
CA ARG A 70 -3.35 10.63 -7.27
C ARG A 70 -4.52 9.67 -7.49
N THR A 71 -4.54 9.01 -8.65
CA THR A 71 -5.57 8.04 -9.03
C THR A 71 -5.22 6.60 -8.62
N HIS A 72 -3.97 6.38 -8.19
CA HIS A 72 -3.46 5.09 -7.72
C HIS A 72 -2.76 5.24 -6.36
N PRO A 73 -3.47 5.74 -5.34
CA PRO A 73 -2.87 6.13 -4.07
C PRO A 73 -2.39 4.96 -3.21
N PHE A 74 -2.73 3.73 -3.60
CA PHE A 74 -2.40 2.50 -2.88
C PHE A 74 -1.23 1.74 -3.51
N HIS A 75 -0.57 2.31 -4.51
CA HIS A 75 0.66 1.74 -5.06
C HIS A 75 1.83 1.94 -4.11
N TRP A 76 2.66 0.92 -4.02
CA TRP A 76 3.94 0.99 -3.36
C TRP A 76 4.95 1.78 -4.20
N VAL A 77 5.77 2.58 -3.53
CA VAL A 77 6.90 3.27 -4.16
C VAL A 77 8.19 3.00 -3.41
N GLU A 78 9.30 3.14 -4.12
CA GLU A 78 10.63 3.01 -3.58
C GLU A 78 11.41 4.28 -3.89
N GLN A 79 12.23 4.75 -2.96
CA GLN A 79 13.13 5.88 -3.17
C GLN A 79 14.56 5.37 -3.38
N TRP A 80 15.29 5.99 -4.30
CA TRP A 80 16.71 5.70 -4.47
C TRP A 80 17.56 6.29 -3.33
N THR A 81 18.29 5.44 -2.62
CA THR A 81 19.16 5.83 -1.48
C THR A 81 20.60 6.16 -1.89
N ARG A 82 20.87 6.31 -3.20
CA ARG A 82 22.20 6.36 -3.86
C ARG A 82 22.84 5.00 -4.14
N THR A 83 22.49 3.95 -3.38
CA THR A 83 23.05 2.60 -3.59
C THR A 83 22.01 1.58 -4.01
N HIS A 84 20.78 1.70 -3.51
CA HIS A 84 19.68 0.78 -3.81
C HIS A 84 18.33 1.48 -3.68
N PHE A 85 17.29 0.86 -4.22
CA PHE A 85 15.90 1.27 -3.97
C PHE A 85 15.46 0.77 -2.61
N GLN A 86 14.94 1.68 -1.80
CA GLN A 86 14.35 1.37 -0.50
C GLN A 86 12.86 1.67 -0.53
N GLU A 87 12.08 0.75 0.03
CA GLU A 87 10.70 0.92 0.46
C GLU A 87 10.41 2.35 0.99
N TYR A 88 9.41 3.03 0.40
CA TYR A 88 9.05 4.41 0.75
C TYR A 88 7.54 4.64 0.66
N SER A 89 6.98 5.54 1.48
CA SER A 89 5.55 5.83 1.43
C SER A 89 5.24 7.02 0.53
N LEU A 90 4.12 6.93 -0.21
CA LEU A 90 3.61 8.04 -1.01
C LEU A 90 3.29 9.27 -0.14
N GLY A 91 2.81 9.07 1.09
CA GLY A 91 2.58 10.14 2.06
C GLY A 91 3.86 10.92 2.38
N LEU A 92 4.98 10.23 2.63
CA LEU A 92 6.28 10.88 2.83
C LEU A 92 6.83 11.54 1.56
N ALA A 93 6.46 11.03 0.37
CA ALA A 93 6.73 11.71 -0.89
C ALA A 93 5.85 12.96 -1.10
N GLY A 94 4.95 13.26 -0.15
CA GLY A 94 4.06 14.42 -0.14
C GLY A 94 2.74 14.21 -0.87
N LEU A 95 2.34 12.96 -1.15
CA LEU A 95 1.00 12.67 -1.67
C LEU A 95 -0.03 12.88 -0.55
N THR A 96 -1.05 13.66 -0.86
CA THR A 96 -2.23 13.84 0.00
C THR A 96 -3.44 13.26 -0.73
N LEU A 97 -4.23 12.49 -0.02
CA LEU A 97 -5.47 11.89 -0.50
C LEU A 97 -6.61 12.86 -0.30
N HIS A 98 -7.05 13.49 -1.38
CA HIS A 98 -8.25 14.32 -1.33
C HIS A 98 -9.48 13.45 -1.61
N LEU A 99 -10.39 13.40 -0.65
CA LEU A 99 -11.65 12.69 -0.79
C LEU A 99 -12.68 13.60 -1.47
N GLY A 100 -13.38 13.06 -2.47
CA GLY A 100 -14.24 13.84 -3.35
C GLY A 100 -13.47 14.55 -4.48
N HIS A 101 -14.21 15.22 -5.36
CA HIS A 101 -13.65 15.97 -6.51
C HIS A 101 -12.65 15.18 -7.37
N ASP A 102 -12.90 13.88 -7.56
CA ASP A 102 -12.03 12.97 -8.34
C ASP A 102 -10.55 12.99 -7.89
N GLY A 103 -10.30 13.19 -6.58
CA GLY A 103 -8.95 13.28 -6.02
C GLY A 103 -8.34 14.67 -6.06
N GLY A 104 -9.09 15.68 -6.51
CA GLY A 104 -8.71 17.09 -6.51
C GLY A 104 -8.89 17.77 -5.15
N VAL A 105 -8.18 18.89 -4.96
CA VAL A 105 -8.30 19.72 -3.75
C VAL A 105 -9.73 20.28 -3.65
N CYS A 106 -10.34 20.18 -2.46
CA CYS A 106 -11.67 20.72 -2.23
C CYS A 106 -11.66 22.26 -2.38
N PRO A 107 -12.55 22.85 -3.21
CA PRO A 107 -12.62 24.29 -3.42
C PRO A 107 -13.13 25.05 -2.18
N SER A 108 -13.80 24.37 -1.24
CA SER A 108 -14.31 24.96 0.00
C SER A 108 -13.26 25.04 1.12
N GLY A 109 -12.01 24.64 0.84
CA GLY A 109 -10.92 24.58 1.82
C GLY A 109 -10.80 23.22 2.51
N VAL A 110 -9.64 22.99 3.14
CA VAL A 110 -9.32 21.76 3.88
C VAL A 110 -9.62 21.99 5.36
N GLN A 111 -10.42 21.14 6.00
CA GLN A 111 -10.34 20.98 7.45
C GLN A 111 -9.31 19.90 7.76
N ASP A 112 -8.20 20.27 8.38
CA ASP A 112 -7.44 19.34 9.19
C ASP A 112 -8.35 18.96 10.36
N VAL A 113 -8.63 17.67 10.55
CA VAL A 113 -9.38 17.22 11.72
C VAL A 113 -8.56 17.63 12.96
N PRO A 114 -9.11 18.44 13.90
CA PRO A 114 -8.41 18.73 15.14
C PRO A 114 -8.14 17.42 15.87
N GLN A 115 -6.87 17.15 16.15
CA GLN A 115 -6.44 16.03 16.98
C GLN A 115 -6.86 16.32 18.43
N GLU A 116 -8.14 16.17 18.75
CA GLU A 116 -8.57 16.07 20.14
C GLU A 116 -8.09 14.73 20.66
N VAL A 117 -6.96 14.74 21.38
CA VAL A 117 -6.49 13.60 22.15
C VAL A 117 -7.50 13.40 23.28
N PRO A 118 -8.36 12.35 23.27
CA PRO A 118 -9.21 12.10 24.41
C PRO A 118 -8.29 11.62 25.53
N ASP A 119 -8.33 12.29 26.69
CA ASP A 119 -7.69 11.87 27.95
C ASP A 119 -8.30 10.57 28.50
N LYS A 120 -8.36 9.53 27.68
CA LYS A 120 -8.70 8.16 28.07
C LYS A 120 -7.52 7.28 27.78
N GLU A 121 -6.69 7.21 28.81
CA GLU A 121 -5.74 6.15 29.18
C GLU A 121 -6.00 4.83 28.41
N TRP A 122 -5.48 4.77 27.19
CA TRP A 122 -5.27 3.52 26.49
C TRP A 122 -3.81 3.19 26.75
N GLU A 123 -3.55 2.32 27.73
CA GLU A 123 -2.24 1.70 27.89
C GLU A 123 -1.96 0.87 26.64
N PRO A 124 -1.06 1.29 25.72
CA PRO A 124 -0.58 0.41 24.69
C PRO A 124 0.21 -0.67 25.43
N SER A 125 -0.05 -1.94 25.14
CA SER A 125 0.79 -3.06 25.60
C SER A 125 2.25 -2.65 25.44
N GLN A 126 2.96 -2.40 26.55
CA GLN A 126 4.30 -1.81 26.47
C GLN A 126 5.18 -2.66 25.56
N PRO A 127 5.75 -2.10 24.47
CA PRO A 127 6.82 -2.77 23.76
C PRO A 127 7.95 -2.98 24.75
N GLY A 128 8.37 -4.23 24.95
CA GLY A 128 9.52 -4.55 25.79
C GLY A 128 10.68 -3.60 25.49
N ALA A 129 11.36 -3.16 26.55
CA ALA A 129 12.41 -2.13 26.53
C ALA A 129 13.31 -2.23 25.28
N ARG A 130 13.37 -1.13 24.52
CA ARG A 130 14.13 -1.02 23.26
C ARG A 130 15.64 -1.11 23.55
N PRO A 131 16.40 -1.96 22.84
CA PRO A 131 17.85 -1.92 22.88
C PRO A 131 18.38 -0.58 22.33
N PRO A 132 19.34 0.09 23.02
CA PRO A 132 19.76 1.47 22.72
C PRO A 132 20.56 1.66 21.40
N HIS A 133 20.70 0.63 20.57
CA HIS A 133 21.57 0.64 19.38
C HIS A 133 20.84 0.52 18.04
N ILE A 134 19.50 0.50 18.03
CA ILE A 134 18.71 0.58 16.80
C ILE A 134 17.93 1.89 16.83
N GLN A 135 18.49 2.92 16.20
CA GLN A 135 17.74 4.12 15.82
C GLN A 135 16.96 3.77 14.55
N VAL A 136 15.72 3.30 14.70
CA VAL A 136 14.77 3.27 13.57
C VAL A 136 14.38 4.72 13.30
N PRO A 137 14.56 5.25 12.07
CA PRO A 137 14.00 6.55 11.69
C PRO A 137 12.50 6.57 11.98
N ASP A 138 11.96 7.73 12.38
CA ASP A 138 10.53 7.95 12.60
C ASP A 138 9.70 7.19 11.57
N THR A 139 8.96 6.17 12.04
CA THR A 139 8.42 5.10 11.21
C THR A 139 7.51 5.68 10.11
N PRO A 140 7.82 5.47 8.82
CA PRO A 140 6.94 5.86 7.73
C PRO A 140 5.57 5.17 7.82
N GLY A 141 4.49 5.94 7.87
CA GLY A 141 3.12 5.42 7.80
C GLY A 141 2.89 4.59 6.53
N TYR A 142 2.39 3.38 6.71
CA TYR A 142 2.26 2.36 5.68
C TYR A 142 0.89 2.39 5.02
N LEU A 143 0.85 2.56 3.70
CA LEU A 143 -0.30 2.70 2.79
C LEU A 143 -1.46 1.66 2.91
N VAL A 144 -1.27 0.55 3.61
CA VAL A 144 -2.34 -0.43 3.95
C VAL A 144 -3.20 0.05 5.12
N VAL A 145 -2.61 0.97 5.89
CA VAL A 145 -3.14 1.68 7.05
C VAL A 145 -2.86 3.15 6.81
N VAL A 146 -3.81 3.80 6.14
CA VAL A 146 -3.65 5.23 5.79
C VAL A 146 -3.62 6.03 7.09
N ASP A 147 -2.43 6.56 7.42
CA ASP A 147 -2.29 7.58 8.46
C ASP A 147 -3.18 8.77 8.08
N THR A 148 -4.02 9.21 9.01
CA THR A 148 -5.01 10.27 8.78
C THR A 148 -4.35 11.60 8.43
N SER A 149 -3.07 11.79 8.77
CA SER A 149 -2.29 12.99 8.45
C SER A 149 -2.16 13.27 6.94
N GLY A 150 -2.43 12.29 6.08
CA GLY A 150 -2.40 12.43 4.61
C GLY A 150 -3.77 12.48 3.93
N VAL A 151 -4.89 12.55 4.66
CA VAL A 151 -6.25 12.48 4.09
C VAL A 151 -7.02 13.77 4.30
N HIS A 152 -7.45 14.40 3.21
CA HIS A 152 -8.24 15.63 3.21
C HIS A 152 -9.67 15.34 2.78
N TYR A 153 -10.64 15.76 3.58
CA TYR A 153 -12.06 15.56 3.32
C TYR A 153 -12.65 16.69 2.48
N CYS A 154 -13.63 16.37 1.64
CA CYS A 154 -14.47 17.38 1.00
C CYS A 154 -15.43 18.00 2.02
N ASN A 155 -15.56 19.33 1.96
CA ASN A 155 -16.44 20.12 2.82
C ASN A 155 -17.38 21.03 2.02
N CYS A 156 -17.65 20.69 0.75
CA CYS A 156 -18.63 21.43 -0.04
C CYS A 156 -20.04 21.25 0.53
N PRO A 157 -20.95 22.23 0.38
CA PRO A 157 -22.35 22.05 0.76
C PRO A 157 -22.94 20.77 0.14
N GLY A 158 -23.44 19.86 0.99
CA GLY A 158 -23.96 18.56 0.56
C GLY A 158 -22.92 17.43 0.48
N SER A 159 -21.66 17.66 0.89
CA SER A 159 -20.67 16.59 1.02
C SER A 159 -21.12 15.58 2.09
N PRO A 160 -20.93 14.27 1.87
CA PRO A 160 -21.28 13.26 2.87
C PRO A 160 -20.30 13.30 4.05
N ASP A 161 -20.66 12.65 5.16
CA ASP A 161 -19.82 12.60 6.36
C ASP A 161 -18.44 11.96 6.08
N PRO A 162 -17.39 12.30 6.87
CA PRO A 162 -16.02 11.82 6.67
C PRO A 162 -15.88 10.31 6.44
N HIS A 163 -16.54 9.50 7.27
CA HIS A 163 -16.51 8.04 7.17
C HIS A 163 -17.19 7.50 5.90
N ILE A 164 -18.18 8.22 5.35
CA ILE A 164 -18.83 7.88 4.07
C ILE A 164 -17.92 8.26 2.90
N GLN A 165 -17.22 9.39 2.99
CA GLN A 165 -16.23 9.78 1.99
C GLN A 165 -15.09 8.76 1.88
N LEU A 166 -14.60 8.26 3.03
CA LEU A 166 -13.60 7.18 3.08
C LEU A 166 -14.11 5.91 2.41
N LEU A 167 -15.34 5.49 2.75
CA LEU A 167 -15.94 4.31 2.16
C LEU A 167 -16.09 4.47 0.63
N GLY A 168 -16.49 5.65 0.17
CA GLY A 168 -16.55 6.00 -1.25
C GLY A 168 -15.19 5.96 -1.96
N ALA A 169 -14.09 6.23 -1.24
CA ALA A 169 -12.72 6.07 -1.73
C ALA A 169 -12.16 4.65 -1.58
N GLY A 170 -12.99 3.68 -1.15
CA GLY A 170 -12.56 2.30 -0.95
C GLY A 170 -11.69 2.10 0.29
N LEU A 171 -11.82 2.98 1.29
CA LEU A 171 -11.17 2.87 2.60
C LEU A 171 -12.22 2.56 3.66
N PHE A 172 -12.03 1.45 4.35
CA PHE A 172 -12.87 1.06 5.48
C PHE A 172 -12.23 1.48 6.78
N PRO A 173 -12.81 2.44 7.51
CA PRO A 173 -12.29 2.83 8.80
C PRO A 173 -12.65 1.80 9.86
N ALA A 174 -11.71 1.44 10.73
CA ALA A 174 -11.96 0.51 11.83
C ALA A 174 -12.93 1.08 12.88
N ARG A 175 -13.07 2.41 12.93
CA ARG A 175 -14.07 3.12 13.73
C ARG A 175 -14.65 4.29 12.94
N THR A 176 -15.86 4.69 13.29
CA THR A 176 -16.55 5.84 12.69
C THR A 176 -16.04 7.20 13.21
N ALA A 177 -15.24 7.19 14.30
CA ALA A 177 -14.66 8.38 14.86
C ALA A 177 -13.38 8.78 14.09
N PRO A 178 -13.16 10.09 13.84
CA PRO A 178 -12.13 10.60 12.93
C PRO A 178 -10.71 10.60 13.51
N ASP A 179 -10.56 10.13 14.75
CA ASP A 179 -9.35 10.14 15.58
C ASP A 179 -8.48 8.87 15.44
N LEU A 180 -8.83 7.91 14.58
CA LEU A 180 -8.15 6.60 14.53
C LEU A 180 -7.45 6.29 13.20
N ALA A 181 -6.18 5.91 13.36
CA ALA A 181 -5.17 5.62 12.35
C ALA A 181 -5.38 4.31 11.56
N ALA A 182 -6.38 3.47 11.88
CA ALA A 182 -6.56 2.17 11.24
C ALA A 182 -7.65 2.20 10.16
N MET A 183 -7.25 2.48 8.92
CA MET A 183 -8.09 2.38 7.73
C MET A 183 -7.59 1.26 6.82
N PHE A 184 -8.48 0.36 6.40
CA PHE A 184 -8.12 -0.74 5.50
C PHE A 184 -8.66 -0.50 4.09
N ALA A 185 -7.82 -0.65 3.08
CA ALA A 185 -8.28 -0.63 1.70
C ALA A 185 -9.23 -1.81 1.41
N SER A 186 -10.29 -1.57 0.64
CA SER A 186 -11.27 -2.60 0.22
C SER A 186 -10.60 -3.84 -0.36
N LYS A 187 -9.53 -3.65 -1.14
CA LYS A 187 -8.77 -4.73 -1.77
C LYS A 187 -8.13 -5.67 -0.75
N VAL A 188 -7.67 -5.15 0.39
CA VAL A 188 -7.10 -5.95 1.48
C VAL A 188 -8.19 -6.79 2.15
N LEU A 189 -9.39 -6.22 2.31
CA LEU A 189 -10.52 -6.97 2.87
C LEU A 189 -11.00 -8.06 1.93
N ASP A 190 -11.03 -7.80 0.63
CA ASP A 190 -11.38 -8.81 -0.38
C ASP A 190 -10.35 -9.94 -0.40
N ASP A 191 -9.06 -9.62 -0.46
CA ASP A 191 -7.99 -10.62 -0.39
C ASP A 191 -8.07 -11.43 0.91
N PHE A 192 -8.34 -10.81 2.06
CA PHE A 192 -8.58 -11.50 3.31
C PHE A 192 -9.76 -12.47 3.21
N LEU A 193 -10.92 -12.02 2.75
CA LEU A 193 -12.12 -12.85 2.67
C LEU A 193 -11.94 -14.02 1.70
N TRP A 194 -11.32 -13.81 0.54
CA TRP A 194 -11.00 -14.88 -0.41
C TRP A 194 -10.00 -15.88 0.18
N ASP A 195 -8.93 -15.43 0.81
CA ASP A 195 -7.90 -16.30 1.39
C ASP A 195 -8.46 -17.16 2.56
N ASN A 196 -9.40 -16.61 3.33
CA ASN A 196 -10.09 -17.38 4.38
C ASN A 196 -11.04 -18.45 3.78
N VAL A 197 -11.74 -18.15 2.68
CA VAL A 197 -12.73 -19.05 2.08
C VAL A 197 -12.08 -20.12 1.20
N GLU A 198 -11.19 -19.71 0.29
CA GLU A 198 -10.58 -20.59 -0.72
C GLU A 198 -9.41 -21.38 -0.15
N CYS A 199 -8.53 -20.72 0.60
CA CYS A 199 -7.29 -21.33 1.09
C CYS A 199 -7.40 -21.86 2.52
N GLY A 200 -8.49 -21.55 3.24
CA GLY A 200 -8.64 -21.92 4.65
C GLY A 200 -7.58 -21.29 5.56
N THR A 201 -6.96 -20.19 5.13
CA THR A 201 -5.88 -19.55 5.87
C THR A 201 -6.41 -18.99 7.19
N ALA A 202 -5.76 -19.37 8.30
CA ALA A 202 -6.06 -18.78 9.60
C ALA A 202 -5.82 -17.26 9.57
N SER A 203 -6.72 -16.48 10.16
CA SER A 203 -6.66 -15.02 10.06
C SER A 203 -5.34 -14.41 10.58
N MET A 204 -4.69 -15.04 11.56
CA MET A 204 -3.35 -14.64 12.04
C MET A 204 -2.25 -14.84 10.99
N ASN A 205 -2.33 -15.89 10.19
CA ASN A 205 -1.38 -16.15 9.10
C ASN A 205 -1.55 -15.12 8.01
N TYR A 206 -2.80 -14.81 7.66
CA TYR A 206 -3.09 -13.72 6.74
C TYR A 206 -2.55 -12.39 7.26
N PHE A 207 -2.80 -12.03 8.52
CA PHE A 207 -2.30 -10.78 9.07
C PHE A 207 -0.76 -10.72 9.10
N SER A 208 -0.10 -11.87 9.32
CA SER A 208 1.35 -11.98 9.22
C SER A 208 1.86 -11.82 7.77
N LYS A 209 1.13 -12.35 6.78
CA LYS A 209 1.36 -12.10 5.35
C LYS A 209 1.19 -10.61 5.06
N LEU A 210 0.10 -10.00 5.51
CA LEU A 210 -0.19 -8.58 5.32
C LEU A 210 0.94 -7.70 5.85
N LYS A 211 1.45 -7.95 7.07
CA LYS A 211 2.60 -7.20 7.61
C LYS A 211 3.85 -7.30 6.73
N ARG A 212 4.12 -8.48 6.14
CA ARG A 212 5.27 -8.67 5.23
C ARG A 212 5.07 -8.05 3.86
N THR A 213 3.84 -8.07 3.35
CA THR A 213 3.49 -7.35 2.11
C THR A 213 3.59 -5.83 2.31
N THR A 214 3.25 -5.35 3.51
CA THR A 214 3.33 -3.94 3.89
C THR A 214 4.76 -3.47 4.14
N SER A 215 5.60 -4.28 4.79
CA SER A 215 7.05 -4.08 4.82
C SER A 215 7.72 -5.44 4.91
N ASN A 216 8.46 -5.79 3.86
CA ASN A 216 9.16 -7.07 3.87
C ASN A 216 10.43 -6.99 4.71
N VAL A 217 11.08 -5.82 4.74
CA VAL A 217 12.35 -5.60 5.44
C VAL A 217 12.13 -5.51 6.96
N PHE A 218 11.08 -4.81 7.40
CA PHE A 218 10.78 -4.63 8.82
C PHE A 218 9.31 -4.93 9.16
N PRO A 219 8.84 -6.20 9.04
CA PRO A 219 7.43 -6.54 9.29
C PRO A 219 6.97 -6.23 10.72
N HIS A 220 7.89 -6.19 11.68
CA HIS A 220 7.61 -5.85 13.08
C HIS A 220 7.40 -4.35 13.33
N SER A 221 7.79 -3.49 12.38
CA SER A 221 7.55 -2.04 12.45
C SER A 221 6.11 -1.68 12.08
N VAL A 222 5.40 -2.58 11.38
CA VAL A 222 3.99 -2.42 11.03
C VAL A 222 3.16 -2.56 12.32
N PRO A 223 2.35 -1.55 12.69
CA PRO A 223 1.57 -1.63 13.92
C PRO A 223 0.57 -2.81 13.89
N ASP A 224 0.27 -3.35 15.07
CA ASP A 224 -0.59 -4.52 15.20
C ASP A 224 -2.08 -4.14 15.20
N TRP A 225 -2.65 -4.05 13.99
CA TRP A 225 -4.08 -3.82 13.76
C TRP A 225 -4.89 -5.09 13.51
N TYR A 226 -4.45 -6.23 14.07
CA TYR A 226 -5.10 -7.50 13.83
C TYR A 226 -6.58 -7.51 14.24
N ARG A 227 -6.89 -6.92 15.40
CA ARG A 227 -8.26 -6.89 15.94
C ARG A 227 -9.18 -6.06 15.05
N GLU A 228 -8.68 -4.92 14.58
CA GLU A 228 -9.35 -3.98 13.71
C GLU A 228 -9.64 -4.62 12.35
N LEU A 229 -8.67 -5.35 11.78
CA LEU A 229 -8.88 -6.12 10.55
C LEU A 229 -10.05 -7.10 10.72
N LEU A 230 -10.10 -7.86 11.82
CA LEU A 230 -11.19 -8.80 12.08
C LEU A 230 -12.55 -8.12 12.21
N TRP A 231 -12.61 -6.96 12.86
CA TRP A 231 -13.85 -6.19 13.00
C TRP A 231 -14.35 -5.71 11.64
N VAL A 232 -13.48 -5.06 10.87
CA VAL A 232 -13.83 -4.52 9.56
C VAL A 232 -14.18 -5.63 8.58
N ALA A 233 -13.46 -6.75 8.58
CA ALA A 233 -13.77 -7.89 7.72
C ALA A 233 -15.16 -8.48 8.00
N ARG A 234 -15.60 -8.53 9.27
CA ARG A 234 -16.97 -8.96 9.63
C ARG A 234 -18.02 -8.00 9.08
N ILE A 235 -17.80 -6.69 9.22
CA ILE A 235 -18.70 -5.68 8.68
C ILE A 235 -18.77 -5.78 7.14
N CYS A 236 -17.61 -5.84 6.49
CA CYS A 236 -17.50 -5.98 5.03
C CYS A 236 -18.23 -7.23 4.52
N ARG A 237 -18.12 -8.36 5.23
CA ARG A 237 -18.85 -9.59 4.89
C ARG A 237 -20.36 -9.39 4.93
N VAL A 238 -20.89 -8.67 5.92
CA VAL A 238 -22.33 -8.37 6.00
C VAL A 238 -22.79 -7.45 4.87
N LEU A 239 -21.95 -6.49 4.47
CA LEU A 239 -22.30 -5.52 3.42
C LEU A 239 -22.20 -6.08 1.99
N LYS A 240 -21.42 -7.15 1.78
CA LYS A 240 -21.21 -7.78 0.46
C LYS A 240 -22.01 -9.08 0.24
N LEU A 241 -22.81 -9.49 1.23
CA LEU A 241 -23.78 -10.59 1.12
C LEU A 241 -25.10 -10.08 0.53
#